data_AF-Q54XB0-F1
#
_entry.id   AF-Q54XB0-F1
#
_cell.length_a   1.000
_cell.length_b   1.000
_cell.length_c   1.000
_cell.angle_alpha   90.00
_cell.angle_beta   90.00
_cell.angle_gamma   90.00
#
_symmetry.space_group_name_H-M   'P 1'
#
loop_
_entity.id
_entity.type
_entity.pdbx_description
1 polymer ?
#
loop_
_entity_poly.entity_id
_entity_poly.type
_entity_poly.pdbx_seq_one_letter_code
_entity_poly.pdbx_strand_id
1 'polypeptide(L)'
;MNTGGNNSLPPQTRGEVLFRDQQFFQKQIDSKIMQLLENYHNIIKISKVNDPLKNASEIYEMETRTSNMLNAGEGLLKIIEELKQNLILNDFSTMAEEVRIQNLVFHKENERTNKSIKLISEELSRSLKELEDEYYNSSYKLPPPSSSK
;
A
#
# COMPACT_ATOMS: atom_id res chain seq x y z
N MET A 1 30.44 8.80 27.04
CA MET A 1 29.43 9.08 25.99
C MET A 1 29.06 7.76 25.33
N ASN A 2 27.83 7.29 25.53
CA ASN A 2 27.28 6.07 24.96
C ASN A 2 26.59 6.43 23.64
N THR A 3 27.13 6.00 22.50
CA THR A 3 26.52 6.16 21.18
C THR A 3 25.76 4.89 20.85
N GLY A 4 24.43 4.98 20.89
CA GLY A 4 23.50 3.87 20.69
C GLY A 4 23.71 3.18 19.35
N GLY A 5 23.91 1.86 19.41
CA GLY A 5 23.82 0.98 18.26
C GLY A 5 22.38 0.97 17.76
N ASN A 6 22.20 1.54 16.56
CA ASN A 6 20.99 1.46 15.77
C ASN A 6 20.67 -0.02 15.52
N ASN A 7 19.86 -0.63 16.38
CA ASN A 7 19.16 -1.87 16.05
C ASN A 7 18.10 -1.52 15.00
N SER A 8 18.53 -1.36 13.75
CA SER A 8 17.62 -1.33 12.62
C SER A 8 17.01 -2.73 12.52
N LEU A 9 15.80 -2.90 13.07
CA LEU A 9 15.01 -4.09 12.81
C LEU A 9 14.92 -4.26 11.28
N PRO A 10 15.02 -5.51 10.78
CA PRO A 10 14.92 -5.76 9.36
C PRO A 10 13.61 -5.15 8.81
N PRO A 11 13.66 -4.52 7.63
CA PRO A 11 12.47 -3.93 7.01
C PRO A 11 11.42 -5.03 6.84
N GLN A 12 10.34 -4.92 7.62
CA GLN A 12 9.25 -5.89 7.61
C GLN A 12 8.55 -5.82 6.26
N THR A 13 8.29 -6.98 5.66
CA THR A 13 7.54 -7.01 4.40
C THR A 13 6.12 -6.52 4.66
N ARG A 14 5.49 -5.82 3.69
CA ARG A 14 4.10 -5.33 3.84
C ARG A 14 3.16 -6.44 4.32
N GLY A 15 3.35 -7.66 3.80
CA GLY A 15 2.58 -8.84 4.20
C GLY A 15 2.71 -9.17 5.69
N GLU A 16 3.90 -9.03 6.28
CA GLU A 16 4.12 -9.22 7.72
C GLU A 16 3.40 -8.17 8.57
N VAL A 17 3.45 -6.90 8.15
CA VAL A 17 2.77 -5.80 8.86
C VAL A 17 1.26 -6.01 8.85
N LEU A 18 0.69 -6.26 7.66
CA LEU A 18 -0.74 -6.54 7.50
C LEU A 18 -1.18 -7.78 8.29
N PHE A 19 -0.39 -8.84 8.25
CA PHE A 19 -0.69 -10.07 8.98
C PHE A 19 -0.67 -9.83 10.50
N ARG A 20 0.32 -9.09 11.01
CA ARG A 20 0.40 -8.75 12.43
C ARG A 20 -0.79 -7.90 12.86
N ASP A 21 -1.14 -6.89 12.07
CA ASP A 21 -2.27 -6.01 12.35
C ASP A 21 -3.59 -6.79 12.32
N GLN A 22 -3.77 -7.72 11.37
CA GLN A 22 -4.90 -8.66 11.35
C GLN A 22 -4.98 -9.48 12.65
N GLN A 23 -3.87 -10.08 13.08
CA GLN A 23 -3.84 -10.88 14.30
C GLN A 23 -4.11 -10.02 15.55
N PHE A 24 -3.66 -8.77 15.55
CA PHE A 24 -3.94 -7.82 16.62
C PHE A 24 -5.44 -7.52 16.71
N PHE A 25 -6.08 -7.14 15.60
CA PHE A 25 -7.52 -6.87 15.57
C PHE A 25 -8.34 -8.11 15.93
N GLN A 26 -7.96 -9.30 15.44
CA GLN A 26 -8.62 -10.55 15.78
C GLN A 26 -8.63 -10.79 17.30
N LYS A 27 -7.47 -10.66 17.96
CA LYS A 27 -7.37 -10.81 19.42
C LYS A 27 -8.23 -9.82 20.18
N GLN A 28 -8.30 -8.58 19.72
CA GLN A 28 -9.14 -7.56 20.36
C GLN A 28 -10.63 -7.89 20.20
N ILE A 29 -11.05 -8.30 19.00
CA ILE A 29 -12.44 -8.74 18.72
C ILE A 29 -12.79 -9.93 19.61
N ASP A 30 -11.95 -10.97 19.64
CA ASP A 30 -12.19 -12.16 20.46
C ASP A 30 -12.31 -11.80 21.94
N SER A 31 -11.44 -10.92 22.45
CA SER A 31 -11.50 -10.43 23.83
C SER A 31 -12.83 -9.72 24.14
N LYS A 32 -13.30 -8.84 23.24
CA LYS A 32 -14.57 -8.12 23.44
C LYS A 32 -15.79 -9.03 23.31
N ILE A 33 -15.76 -10.00 22.40
CA ILE A 33 -16.81 -11.04 22.29
C ILE A 33 -16.87 -11.89 23.55
N MET A 34 -15.72 -12.33 24.07
CA MET A 34 -15.67 -13.09 25.31
C MET A 34 -16.23 -12.29 26.50
N GLN A 35 -15.91 -10.99 26.59
CA GLN A 35 -16.51 -10.11 27.60
C GLN A 35 -18.03 -10.02 27.46
N LEU A 36 -18.57 -9.90 26.24
CA LEU A 36 -20.02 -9.90 26.02
C LEU A 36 -20.65 -11.22 26.48
N LEU A 37 -20.08 -12.35 26.07
CA LEU A 37 -20.58 -13.68 26.39
C LEU A 37 -20.52 -13.98 27.89
N GLU A 38 -19.43 -13.63 28.55
CA GLU A 38 -19.26 -13.85 29.99
C GLU A 38 -20.27 -13.02 30.81
N ASN A 39 -20.41 -11.73 30.50
CA ASN A 39 -21.37 -10.88 31.20
C ASN A 39 -22.81 -11.36 30.96
N TYR A 40 -23.15 -11.76 29.72
CA TYR A 40 -24.44 -12.35 29.41
C TYR A 40 -24.71 -13.63 30.19
N HIS A 41 -23.74 -14.56 30.21
CA HIS A 41 -23.85 -15.81 30.97
C HIS A 41 -24.05 -15.56 32.47
N ASN A 42 -23.34 -14.58 33.02
CA ASN A 42 -23.48 -14.22 34.43
C ASN A 42 -24.86 -13.63 34.75
N ILE A 43 -25.44 -12.80 33.87
CA ILE A 43 -26.83 -12.33 34.01
C ILE A 43 -27.81 -13.51 34.09
N ILE A 44 -27.67 -14.49 33.19
CA ILE A 44 -28.55 -15.67 33.19
C ILE A 44 -28.42 -16.49 34.48
N LYS A 45 -27.19 -16.65 35.02
CA LYS A 45 -26.98 -17.40 36.28
C LYS A 45 -27.70 -16.78 37.47
N ILE A 46 -27.72 -15.45 37.57
CA ILE A 46 -28.32 -14.72 38.69
C ILE A 46 -29.81 -14.38 38.46
N SER A 47 -30.37 -14.67 37.29
CA SER A 47 -31.78 -14.43 36.96
C SER A 47 -32.78 -15.35 37.68
N LYS A 48 -32.39 -16.00 38.79
CA LYS A 48 -33.28 -16.89 39.56
C LYS A 48 -34.11 -16.06 40.54
N VAL A 49 -35.35 -16.48 40.78
CA VAL A 49 -36.19 -15.87 41.81
C VAL A 49 -35.70 -16.34 43.18
N ASN A 50 -35.14 -15.43 43.97
CA ASN A 50 -34.70 -15.68 45.34
C ASN A 50 -35.54 -14.83 46.33
N ASP A 51 -35.11 -14.74 47.59
CA ASP A 51 -35.67 -13.81 48.57
C ASP A 51 -35.45 -12.32 48.16
N PRO A 52 -36.29 -11.38 48.66
CA PRO A 52 -36.23 -9.98 48.23
C PRO A 52 -34.87 -9.30 48.42
N LEU A 53 -34.13 -9.64 49.49
CA LEU A 53 -32.83 -9.03 49.78
C LEU A 53 -31.78 -9.50 48.76
N LYS A 54 -31.75 -10.80 48.48
CA LYS A 54 -30.84 -11.36 47.47
C LYS A 54 -31.17 -10.83 46.07
N ASN A 55 -32.45 -10.78 45.70
CA ASN A 55 -32.89 -10.22 44.41
C ASN A 55 -32.45 -8.76 44.24
N ALA A 56 -32.52 -7.93 45.28
CA ALA A 56 -32.07 -6.54 45.21
C ALA A 56 -30.57 -6.43 44.90
N SER A 57 -29.74 -7.28 45.51
CA SER A 57 -28.30 -7.33 45.21
C SER A 57 -28.01 -7.86 43.80
N GLU A 58 -28.75 -8.88 43.35
CA GLU A 58 -28.59 -9.47 42.01
C GLU A 58 -29.03 -8.50 40.90
N ILE A 59 -30.02 -7.63 41.14
CA ILE A 59 -30.41 -6.57 40.20
C ILE A 59 -29.26 -5.59 39.96
N TYR A 60 -28.58 -5.15 41.02
CA TYR A 60 -27.41 -4.27 40.88
C TYR A 60 -26.27 -4.94 40.13
N GLU A 61 -26.04 -6.23 40.39
CA GLU A 61 -25.07 -7.00 39.60
C GLU A 61 -25.49 -7.08 38.12
N MET A 62 -26.76 -7.38 37.82
CA MET A 62 -27.27 -7.42 36.44
C MET A 62 -27.09 -6.08 35.71
N GLU A 63 -27.31 -4.95 36.38
CA GLU A 63 -27.09 -3.62 35.81
C GLU A 63 -25.61 -3.39 35.48
N THR A 64 -24.71 -3.78 36.38
CA THR A 64 -23.25 -3.69 36.16
C THR A 64 -22.81 -4.56 34.98
N ARG A 65 -23.32 -5.80 34.89
CA ARG A 65 -23.03 -6.71 33.77
C ARG A 65 -23.56 -6.16 32.44
N THR A 66 -24.77 -5.60 32.45
CA THR A 66 -25.38 -4.98 31.27
C THR A 66 -24.55 -3.77 30.79
N SER A 67 -24.07 -2.95 31.72
CA SER A 67 -23.17 -1.82 31.40
C SER A 67 -21.84 -2.30 30.81
N ASN A 68 -21.25 -3.36 31.36
CA ASN A 68 -20.04 -3.95 30.81
C ASN A 68 -20.25 -4.51 29.40
N MET A 69 -21.42 -5.09 29.11
CA MET A 69 -21.78 -5.52 27.76
C MET A 69 -21.87 -4.34 26.80
N LEU A 70 -22.51 -3.23 27.20
CA LEU A 70 -22.57 -2.02 26.38
C LEU A 70 -21.16 -1.50 26.05
N ASN A 71 -20.28 -1.42 27.05
CA ASN A 71 -18.89 -1.00 26.87
C ASN A 71 -18.10 -1.94 25.95
N ALA A 72 -18.34 -3.25 26.03
CA ALA A 72 -17.71 -4.23 25.14
C ALA A 72 -18.21 -4.06 23.69
N GLY A 73 -19.51 -3.83 23.50
CA GLY A 73 -20.11 -3.53 22.20
C GLY A 73 -19.58 -2.24 21.58
N GLU A 74 -19.48 -1.16 22.36
CA GLU A 74 -18.84 0.09 21.91
C GLU A 74 -17.37 -0.14 21.55
N GLY A 75 -16.66 -0.94 22.33
CA GLY A 75 -15.29 -1.35 22.03
C GLY A 75 -15.16 -2.08 20.70
N LEU A 76 -16.10 -2.97 20.36
CA LEU A 76 -16.12 -3.63 19.05
C LEU A 76 -16.30 -2.62 17.90
N LEU A 77 -17.19 -1.64 18.07
CA LEU A 77 -17.39 -0.60 17.05
C LEU A 77 -16.11 0.21 16.81
N LYS A 78 -15.39 0.58 17.88
CA LYS A 78 -14.09 1.27 17.78
C LYS A 78 -13.04 0.42 17.06
N ILE A 79 -12.93 -0.86 17.42
CA ILE A 79 -12.01 -1.80 16.75
C ILE A 79 -12.31 -1.90 15.24
N ILE A 80 -13.59 -1.96 14.87
CA ILE A 80 -14.01 -2.02 13.45
C ILE A 80 -13.64 -0.72 12.73
N GLU A 81 -13.78 0.44 13.37
CA GLU A 81 -13.36 1.73 12.82
C GLU A 81 -11.86 1.78 12.59
N GLU A 82 -11.05 1.41 13.58
CA GLU A 82 -9.59 1.34 13.48
C GLU A 82 -9.14 0.39 12.36
N LEU A 83 -9.78 -0.78 12.24
CA LEU A 83 -9.51 -1.74 11.18
C LEU A 83 -9.77 -1.13 9.79
N LYS A 84 -10.89 -0.44 9.61
CA LYS A 84 -11.22 0.23 8.35
C LYS A 84 -10.19 1.31 8.01
N GLN A 85 -9.79 2.12 8.99
CA GLN A 85 -8.77 3.14 8.80
C GLN A 85 -7.42 2.52 8.42
N ASN A 86 -7.00 1.44 9.08
CA ASN A 86 -5.76 0.73 8.77
C ASN A 86 -5.76 0.22 7.31
N LEU A 87 -6.85 -0.44 6.88
CA LEU A 87 -6.99 -0.92 5.51
C LEU A 87 -6.89 0.21 4.48
N ILE A 88 -7.62 1.31 4.69
CA ILE A 88 -7.60 2.46 3.78
C ILE A 88 -6.19 3.05 3.63
N LEU A 89 -5.47 3.24 4.74
CA LEU A 89 -4.11 3.79 4.73
C LEU A 89 -3.13 2.83 4.04
N ASN A 90 -3.26 1.53 4.29
CA ASN A 90 -2.39 0.53 3.69
C ASN A 90 -2.62 0.38 2.18
N ASP A 91 -3.88 0.42 1.74
CA ASP A 91 -4.23 0.31 0.33
C ASP A 91 -3.77 1.54 -0.45
N PHE A 92 -3.99 2.75 0.10
CA PHE A 92 -3.56 3.99 -0.55
C PHE A 92 -2.04 4.09 -0.67
N SER A 93 -1.30 3.78 0.40
CA SER A 93 0.17 3.79 0.38
C SER A 93 0.74 2.80 -0.64
N THR A 94 0.12 1.62 -0.78
CA THR A 94 0.51 0.65 -1.81
C THR A 94 0.22 1.15 -3.21
N MET A 95 -0.97 1.69 -3.44
CA MET A 95 -1.33 2.22 -4.74
C MET A 95 -0.38 3.34 -5.16
N ALA A 96 -0.01 4.22 -4.23
CA ALA A 96 0.97 5.28 -4.47
C ALA A 96 2.35 4.70 -4.84
N GLU A 97 2.80 3.66 -4.15
CA GLU A 97 4.05 2.98 -4.45
C GLU A 97 4.04 2.29 -5.82
N GLU A 98 2.94 1.61 -6.16
CA GLU A 98 2.76 0.99 -7.48
C GLU A 98 2.82 2.04 -8.59
N VAL A 99 2.10 3.17 -8.42
CA VAL A 99 2.15 4.29 -9.38
C VAL A 99 3.56 4.84 -9.50
N ARG A 100 4.31 4.96 -8.40
CA ARG A 100 5.70 5.42 -8.42
C ARG A 100 6.60 4.46 -9.21
N ILE A 101 6.46 3.15 -9.00
CA ILE A 101 7.20 2.12 -9.72
C ILE A 101 6.86 2.16 -11.22
N GLN A 102 5.58 2.22 -11.57
CA GLN A 102 5.14 2.31 -12.97
C GLN A 102 5.70 3.55 -13.66
N ASN A 103 5.69 4.72 -12.99
CA ASN A 103 6.32 5.92 -13.52
C ASN A 103 7.83 5.73 -13.79
N LEU A 104 8.56 5.08 -12.88
CA LEU A 104 9.98 4.78 -13.09
C LEU A 104 10.21 3.85 -14.29
N VAL A 105 9.36 2.84 -14.46
CA VAL A 105 9.39 1.94 -15.63
C VAL A 105 9.14 2.73 -16.91
N PHE A 106 8.10 3.57 -16.96
CA PHE A 106 7.80 4.40 -18.11
C PHE A 106 8.91 5.40 -18.44
N HIS A 107 9.52 6.03 -17.42
CA HIS A 107 10.66 6.91 -17.64
C HIS A 107 11.85 6.16 -18.26
N LYS A 108 12.14 4.94 -17.79
CA LYS A 108 13.23 4.13 -18.34
C LYS A 108 12.97 3.72 -19.80
N GLU A 109 11.74 3.31 -20.11
CA GLU A 109 11.36 2.96 -21.49
C GLU A 109 11.34 4.19 -22.42
N ASN A 110 10.94 5.36 -21.91
CA ASN A 110 11.01 6.61 -22.64
C ASN A 110 12.46 7.01 -22.95
N GLU A 111 13.37 6.89 -21.97
CA GLU A 111 14.81 7.13 -22.17
C GLU A 111 15.41 6.19 -23.21
N ARG A 112 15.03 4.90 -23.18
CA ARG A 112 15.44 3.93 -24.19
C ARG A 112 14.95 4.32 -25.58
N THR A 113 13.68 4.69 -25.68
CA THR A 113 13.04 5.12 -26.94
C THR A 113 13.73 6.37 -27.50
N ASN A 114 13.98 7.38 -26.66
CA ASN A 114 14.68 8.60 -27.04
C ASN A 114 16.10 8.33 -27.55
N LYS A 115 16.83 7.40 -26.92
CA LYS A 115 18.15 6.99 -27.41
C LYS A 115 18.07 6.31 -28.78
N SER A 116 17.11 5.41 -28.98
CA SER A 116 16.88 4.76 -30.28
C SER A 116 16.54 5.78 -31.37
N ILE A 117 15.66 6.75 -31.09
CA ILE A 117 15.32 7.82 -32.04
C ILE A 117 16.55 8.65 -32.41
N LYS A 118 17.40 9.01 -31.44
CA LYS A 118 18.64 9.76 -31.70
C LYS A 118 19.59 8.98 -32.61
N LEU A 119 19.80 7.69 -32.33
CA LEU A 119 20.68 6.85 -33.16
C LEU A 119 20.18 6.74 -34.61
N ILE A 120 18.87 6.54 -34.79
CA ILE A 120 18.25 6.50 -36.13
C ILE A 120 18.40 7.86 -36.84
N SER A 121 18.20 8.96 -36.12
CA SER A 121 18.36 10.31 -36.67
C SER A 121 19.80 10.58 -37.13
N GLU A 122 20.80 10.13 -36.36
CA GLU A 122 22.21 10.24 -36.71
C GLU A 122 22.57 9.39 -37.93
N GLU A 123 22.07 8.16 -38.00
CA GLU A 123 22.26 7.25 -39.13
C GLU A 123 21.62 7.82 -40.41
N LEU A 124 20.40 8.34 -40.32
CA LEU A 124 19.72 8.99 -41.43
C LEU A 124 20.49 10.24 -41.89
N SER A 125 20.99 11.05 -40.97
CA SER A 125 21.77 12.24 -41.29
C SER A 125 23.09 11.90 -41.99
N ARG A 126 23.78 10.83 -41.56
CA ARG A 126 24.98 10.31 -42.24
C ARG A 126 24.66 9.81 -43.65
N SER A 127 23.62 8.98 -43.78
CA SER A 127 23.19 8.44 -45.08
C SER A 127 22.79 9.54 -46.06
N LEU A 128 22.10 10.58 -45.58
CA LEU A 128 21.74 11.76 -46.38
C LEU A 128 23.01 12.50 -46.85
N LYS A 129 24.00 12.66 -45.97
CA LYS A 129 25.26 13.33 -46.31
C LYS A 129 26.08 12.56 -47.34
N GLU A 130 26.17 11.24 -47.19
CA GLU A 130 26.81 10.36 -48.18
C GLU A 130 26.11 10.46 -49.54
N LEU A 131 24.77 10.43 -49.57
CA LEU A 131 24.00 10.58 -50.80
C LEU A 131 24.20 11.96 -51.45
N GLU A 132 24.26 13.03 -50.64
CA GLU A 132 24.61 14.37 -51.13
C GLU A 132 26.00 14.39 -51.74
N ASP A 133 27.01 13.84 -51.06
CA ASP A 133 28.39 13.83 -51.53
C ASP A 133 28.56 13.00 -52.82
N GLU A 134 27.90 11.84 -52.92
CA GLU A 134 27.84 11.06 -54.17
C GLU A 134 27.18 11.85 -55.30
N TYR A 135 26.05 12.51 -55.03
CA TYR A 135 25.33 13.30 -56.01
C TYR A 135 26.18 14.49 -56.52
N TYR A 136 26.84 15.23 -55.64
CA TYR A 136 27.64 16.40 -55.99
C TYR A 136 29.01 16.06 -56.58
N ASN A 137 29.62 14.91 -56.26
CA ASN A 137 30.89 14.47 -56.82
C ASN A 137 30.75 13.57 -58.06
N SER A 138 29.53 13.17 -58.43
CA SER A 138 29.31 12.36 -59.63
C SER A 138 29.74 13.11 -60.90
N SER A 139 30.41 12.41 -61.82
CA SER A 139 30.77 12.95 -63.14
C SER A 139 29.55 13.31 -63.99
N TYR A 140 28.33 12.97 -63.57
CA TYR A 140 27.08 13.40 -64.20
C TYR A 140 26.82 14.90 -64.02
N LYS A 141 27.39 15.54 -62.98
CA LYS A 141 27.34 17.00 -62.78
C LYS A 141 28.58 17.75 -63.28
N LEU A 142 29.74 17.09 -63.35
CA LEU A 142 30.93 17.73 -63.90
C LEU A 142 30.68 17.96 -65.40
N PRO A 143 30.68 19.21 -65.89
CA PRO A 143 30.61 19.43 -67.32
C PRO A 143 31.77 18.68 -68.00
N PRO A 144 31.56 18.09 -69.19
CA PRO A 144 32.62 17.41 -69.91
C PRO A 144 33.82 18.37 -70.04
N PRO A 145 35.06 17.89 -69.82
CA PRO A 145 36.23 18.76 -69.81
C PRO A 145 36.34 19.48 -71.16
N SER A 146 36.29 20.81 -71.15
CA SER A 146 36.52 21.63 -72.35
C SER A 146 37.96 21.44 -72.81
N SER A 147 38.17 20.46 -73.67
CA SER A 147 39.45 20.08 -74.27
C SER A 147 39.49 20.55 -75.70
N SER A 148 39.65 21.86 -75.92
CA SER A 148 40.13 22.35 -77.22
C SER A 148 40.97 23.60 -77.00
N LYS A 149 42.26 23.40 -77.23
CA LYS A 149 43.35 24.36 -77.42
C LYS A 149 42.98 25.55 -78.29
#